data_AF-A0A7S3YJL9-F1
#
_entry.id   AF-A0A7S3YJL9-F1
#
_cell.length_a   1.000
_cell.length_b   1.000
_cell.length_c   1.000
_cell.angle_alpha   90.00
_cell.angle_beta   90.00
_cell.angle_gamma   90.00
#
_symmetry.space_group_name_H-M   'P 1'
#
loop_
_entity.id
_entity.type
_entity.pdbx_description
1 polymer ?
#
loop_
_entity_poly.entity_id
_entity_poly.type
_entity_poly.pdbx_seq_one_letter_code
_entity_poly.pdbx_strand_id
1 'polypeptide(L)'
;MKDHIGDDASMLPSFGFSSTSLEDVGAFYRAWESFVSERSFGECDKWLVTPGRDRATRRLMQRDNQKLRAAGRREYHGMVASLVRFVKARDPRAREIREIRQRTVFEDELRKIRRQVTCCASENESGLKSHRLG
;
A
#
# COMPACT_ATOMS: atom_id res chain seq x y z
N MET A 1 -3.89 18.97 -30.11
CA MET A 1 -4.21 19.05 -28.67
C MET A 1 -3.20 18.16 -27.99
N LYS A 2 -2.16 18.76 -27.40
CA LYS A 2 -1.11 18.02 -26.69
C LYS A 2 -1.69 17.75 -25.31
N ASP A 3 -2.11 16.51 -25.08
CA ASP A 3 -2.49 16.09 -23.74
C ASP A 3 -1.19 16.04 -22.93
N HIS A 4 -0.98 17.09 -22.13
CA HIS A 4 -0.04 17.10 -21.04
C HIS A 4 -0.54 16.10 -20.00
N ILE A 5 -0.20 14.83 -20.22
CA ILE A 5 -0.25 13.81 -19.18
C ILE A 5 0.86 14.20 -18.20
N GLY A 6 0.45 14.64 -17.02
CA GLY A 6 1.29 15.26 -16.01
C GLY A 6 2.47 14.38 -15.67
N ASP A 7 3.65 14.98 -15.62
CA ASP A 7 4.91 14.35 -15.26
C ASP A 7 4.95 14.08 -13.74
N ASP A 8 4.09 13.18 -13.23
CA ASP A 8 4.06 12.81 -11.80
C ASP A 8 5.25 11.92 -11.42
N ALA A 9 6.03 11.46 -12.41
CA ALA A 9 7.32 10.79 -12.17
C ALA A 9 8.33 11.70 -11.45
N SER A 10 8.18 13.03 -11.58
CA SER A 10 9.00 14.02 -10.87
C SER A 10 8.65 14.20 -9.38
N MET A 11 7.53 13.62 -8.90
CA MET A 11 7.10 13.67 -7.50
C MET A 11 7.42 12.41 -6.69
N LEU A 12 7.93 11.35 -7.33
CA LEU A 12 8.23 10.12 -6.60
C LEU A 12 9.51 10.29 -5.76
N PRO A 13 9.49 9.88 -4.48
CA PRO A 13 10.66 9.95 -3.63
C PRO A 13 11.81 9.09 -4.18
N SER A 14 13.03 9.61 -4.04
CA SER A 14 14.25 8.86 -4.37
C SER A 14 14.51 7.74 -3.36
N PHE A 15 15.25 6.70 -3.76
CA PHE A 15 15.63 5.59 -2.86
C PHE A 15 16.57 6.01 -1.71
N GLY A 16 17.27 7.13 -1.90
CA GLY A 16 18.23 7.66 -0.93
C GLY A 16 19.51 6.84 -0.80
N PHE A 17 20.20 7.05 0.33
CA PHE A 17 21.49 6.47 0.67
C PHE A 17 21.43 5.72 2.01
N SER A 18 22.53 5.08 2.40
CA SER A 18 22.64 4.38 3.70
C SER A 18 22.36 5.28 4.90
N SER A 19 22.60 6.58 4.80
CA SER A 19 22.36 7.58 5.84
C SER A 19 20.97 8.24 5.79
N THR A 20 20.12 7.86 4.84
CA THR A 20 18.76 8.41 4.73
C THR A 20 17.93 8.03 5.96
N SER A 21 17.13 8.98 6.45
CA SER A 21 16.31 8.77 7.65
C SER A 21 15.31 7.61 7.44
N LEU A 22 14.98 6.91 8.52
CA LEU A 22 13.98 5.83 8.46
C LEU A 22 12.58 6.34 8.06
N GLU A 23 12.29 7.61 8.33
CA GLU A 23 11.04 8.25 7.91
C GLU A 23 10.96 8.40 6.39
N ASP A 24 12.03 8.91 5.76
CA ASP A 24 12.13 9.09 4.31
C ASP A 24 12.15 7.74 3.59
N VAL A 25 12.83 6.73 4.14
CA VAL A 25 12.79 5.35 3.63
C VAL A 25 11.36 4.80 3.70
N GLY A 26 10.64 5.08 4.79
CA GLY A 26 9.22 4.75 4.91
C GLY A 26 8.36 5.45 3.85
N ALA A 27 8.60 6.74 3.60
CA ALA A 27 7.89 7.53 2.59
C ALA A 27 8.15 6.99 1.18
N PHE A 28 9.39 6.62 0.89
CA PHE A 28 9.79 5.95 -0.35
C PHE A 28 8.92 4.72 -0.62
N TYR A 29 8.94 3.75 0.29
CA TYR A 29 8.19 2.51 0.08
C TYR A 29 6.69 2.72 0.03
N ARG A 30 6.12 3.68 0.77
CA ARG A 30 4.69 4.00 0.68
C ARG A 30 4.31 4.49 -0.72
N ALA A 31 5.08 5.43 -1.28
CA ALA A 31 4.82 5.96 -2.61
C ALA A 31 4.91 4.87 -3.70
N TRP A 32 5.93 4.01 -3.61
CA TRP A 32 6.14 2.92 -4.57
C TRP A 32 5.14 1.76 -4.41
N GLU A 33 4.64 1.50 -3.20
CA GLU A 33 3.55 0.53 -2.98
C GLU A 33 2.21 1.02 -3.55
N SER A 34 1.99 2.34 -3.62
CA SER A 34 0.81 2.96 -4.26
C SER A 34 1.04 3.42 -5.70
N PHE A 35 2.13 2.97 -6.34
CA PHE A 35 2.50 3.45 -7.67
C PHE A 35 1.45 3.10 -8.73
N VAL A 36 1.17 4.08 -9.61
CA VAL A 36 0.29 3.93 -10.76
C VAL A 36 1.01 4.39 -12.02
N SER A 37 0.98 3.57 -13.07
CA SER A 37 1.56 3.96 -14.36
C SER A 37 0.59 4.80 -15.18
N GLU A 38 1.11 5.87 -15.78
CA GLU A 38 0.43 6.68 -16.80
C GLU A 38 0.43 6.05 -18.19
N ARG A 39 1.11 4.91 -18.38
CA ARG A 39 1.15 4.22 -19.67
C ARG A 39 -0.27 3.91 -20.14
N SER A 40 -0.56 4.18 -21.41
CA SER A 40 -1.91 3.99 -21.98
C SER A 40 -2.27 2.52 -22.24
N PHE A 41 -1.27 1.63 -22.30
CA PHE A 41 -1.38 0.20 -22.66
C PHE A 41 -2.04 -0.04 -24.03
N GLY A 42 -1.97 0.92 -24.95
CA GLY A 42 -2.55 0.79 -26.30
C GLY A 42 -1.98 -0.38 -27.12
N GLU A 43 -0.76 -0.82 -26.81
CA GLU A 43 -0.13 -2.01 -27.40
C GLU A 43 -0.86 -3.32 -27.07
N CYS A 44 -1.66 -3.35 -26.00
CA CYS A 44 -2.47 -4.52 -25.64
C CYS A 44 -3.73 -4.66 -26.51
N ASP A 45 -4.01 -3.70 -27.39
CA ASP A 45 -5.20 -3.71 -28.23
C ASP A 45 -5.14 -4.83 -29.27
N LYS A 46 -6.16 -5.68 -29.26
CA LYS A 46 -6.33 -6.72 -30.28
C LYS A 46 -7.07 -6.20 -31.51
N TRP A 47 -7.97 -5.23 -31.34
CA TRP A 47 -8.86 -4.76 -32.40
C TRP A 47 -8.53 -3.32 -32.81
N LEU A 48 -8.35 -3.08 -34.10
CA LEU A 48 -8.33 -1.73 -34.65
C LEU A 48 -9.76 -1.23 -34.85
N VAL A 49 -10.11 -0.13 -34.15
CA VAL A 49 -11.44 0.45 -34.21
C VAL A 49 -11.51 1.46 -35.37
N THR A 50 -11.96 1.01 -36.54
CA THR A 50 -12.08 1.85 -37.75
C THR A 50 -13.46 2.52 -37.85
N PRO A 51 -13.54 3.80 -38.24
CA PRO A 51 -14.80 4.47 -38.56
C PRO A 51 -15.36 3.91 -39.88
N GLY A 52 -16.40 3.07 -39.80
CA GLY A 52 -17.00 2.40 -40.96
C GLY A 52 -17.72 1.09 -40.60
N ARG A 53 -17.38 0.50 -39.46
CA ARG A 53 -18.09 -0.67 -38.92
C ARG A 53 -19.34 -0.25 -38.13
N ASP A 54 -20.33 -1.13 -38.12
CA ASP A 54 -21.56 -0.96 -37.34
C ASP A 54 -21.27 -0.60 -35.86
N ARG A 55 -22.12 0.25 -35.29
CA ARG A 55 -21.95 0.83 -33.95
C ARG A 55 -21.88 -0.24 -32.87
N ALA A 56 -22.66 -1.32 -32.99
CA ALA A 56 -22.67 -2.40 -32.01
C ALA A 56 -21.33 -3.15 -32.00
N THR A 57 -20.81 -3.47 -33.19
CA THR A 57 -19.50 -4.11 -33.36
C THR A 57 -18.38 -3.25 -32.77
N ARG A 58 -18.42 -1.94 -33.02
CA ARG A 58 -17.42 -0.99 -32.49
C ARG A 58 -17.38 -0.98 -30.96
N ARG A 59 -18.55 -0.97 -30.32
CA ARG A 59 -18.66 -1.00 -28.85
C ARG A 59 -18.11 -2.30 -28.28
N LEU A 60 -18.39 -3.43 -28.92
CA LEU A 60 -17.85 -4.72 -28.50
C LEU A 60 -16.32 -4.72 -28.56
N MET A 61 -15.74 -4.24 -29.66
CA MET A 61 -14.28 -4.13 -29.84
C MET A 61 -13.63 -3.20 -28.82
N GLN A 62 -14.22 -2.03 -28.56
CA GLN A 62 -13.73 -1.11 -27.54
C GLN A 62 -13.78 -1.72 -26.15
N ARG A 63 -14.85 -2.47 -25.83
CA ARG A 63 -14.98 -3.17 -24.55
C ARG A 63 -13.91 -4.24 -24.38
N ASP A 64 -13.64 -5.00 -25.42
CA ASP A 64 -12.60 -6.03 -25.39
C ASP A 64 -11.19 -5.43 -25.28
N ASN A 65 -10.89 -4.38 -26.04
CA ASN A 65 -9.65 -3.64 -25.89
C ASN A 65 -9.52 -3.06 -24.48
N GLN A 66 -10.57 -2.47 -23.91
CA GLN A 66 -10.54 -1.93 -22.55
C GLN A 66 -10.23 -3.02 -21.51
N LYS A 67 -10.77 -4.24 -21.68
CA LYS A 67 -10.43 -5.40 -20.84
C LYS A 67 -8.97 -5.79 -20.98
N LEU A 68 -8.45 -5.86 -22.21
CA LEU A 68 -7.05 -6.20 -22.48
C LEU A 68 -6.10 -5.16 -21.87
N ARG A 69 -6.38 -3.88 -22.07
CA ARG A 69 -5.61 -2.79 -21.43
C ARG A 69 -5.68 -2.85 -19.91
N ALA A 70 -6.84 -3.19 -19.35
CA ALA A 70 -6.99 -3.34 -17.90
C ALA A 70 -6.19 -4.55 -17.37
N ALA A 71 -6.14 -5.65 -18.11
CA ALA A 71 -5.31 -6.80 -17.78
C ALA A 71 -3.81 -6.44 -17.81
N GLY A 72 -3.35 -5.79 -18.89
CA GLY A 72 -1.96 -5.33 -19.00
C GLY A 72 -1.56 -4.36 -17.88
N ARG A 73 -2.46 -3.43 -17.51
CA ARG A 73 -2.26 -2.57 -16.33
C ARG A 73 -2.06 -3.37 -15.06
N ARG A 74 -2.92 -4.34 -14.78
CA ARG A 74 -2.85 -5.17 -13.57
C ARG A 74 -1.57 -5.98 -13.52
N GLU A 75 -1.16 -6.57 -14.63
CA GLU A 75 0.08 -7.34 -14.73
C GLU A 75 1.29 -6.45 -14.45
N TYR A 76 1.37 -5.29 -15.09
CA TYR A 76 2.43 -4.32 -14.87
C TYR A 76 2.50 -3.85 -13.41
N HIS A 77 1.36 -3.47 -12.82
CA HIS A 77 1.29 -3.13 -11.40
C HIS A 77 1.72 -4.29 -10.50
N GLY A 78 1.31 -5.52 -10.82
CA GLY A 78 1.72 -6.71 -10.10
C GLY A 78 3.23 -6.94 -10.15
N MET A 79 3.85 -6.72 -11.32
CA MET A 79 5.31 -6.79 -11.48
C MET A 79 6.02 -5.73 -10.64
N VAL A 80 5.57 -4.47 -10.68
CA VAL A 80 6.16 -3.39 -9.87
C VAL A 80 5.99 -3.68 -8.38
N ALA A 81 4.81 -4.10 -7.93
CA ALA A 81 4.56 -4.45 -6.53
C ALA A 81 5.44 -5.62 -6.07
N SER A 82 5.65 -6.62 -6.92
CA SER A 82 6.56 -7.74 -6.66
C SER A 82 8.01 -7.26 -6.50
N LEU A 83 8.46 -6.38 -7.40
CA LEU A 83 9.79 -5.78 -7.34
C LEU A 83 9.99 -4.97 -6.04
N VAL A 84 9.04 -4.10 -5.71
CA VAL A 84 9.09 -3.29 -4.49
C VAL A 84 9.16 -4.18 -3.25
N ARG A 85 8.34 -5.24 -3.20
CA ARG A 85 8.37 -6.22 -2.11
C ARG A 85 9.73 -6.93 -2.01
N PHE A 86 10.30 -7.32 -3.14
CA PHE A 86 11.60 -7.98 -3.23
C PHE A 86 12.73 -7.08 -2.69
N VAL A 87 12.72 -5.80 -3.06
CA VAL A 87 13.72 -4.82 -2.59
C VAL A 87 13.51 -4.53 -1.11
N LYS A 88 12.27 -4.28 -0.68
CA LYS A 88 11.91 -4.02 0.73
C LYS A 88 12.24 -5.18 1.66
N ALA A 89 12.23 -6.41 1.16
CA ALA A 89 12.64 -7.58 1.94
C ALA A 89 14.15 -7.66 2.15
N ARG A 90 14.96 -7.02 1.30
CA ARG A 90 16.43 -7.04 1.34
C ARG A 90 17.05 -5.79 1.96
N ASP A 91 16.34 -4.68 1.96
CA ASP A 91 16.85 -3.42 2.51
C ASP A 91 16.97 -3.49 4.05
N PRO A 92 18.18 -3.36 4.63
CA PRO A 92 18.38 -3.34 6.08
C PRO A 92 17.62 -2.21 6.78
N ARG A 93 17.50 -1.04 6.14
CA ARG A 93 16.76 0.13 6.67
C ARG A 93 15.27 -0.20 6.78
N ALA A 94 14.72 -0.92 5.81
CA ALA A 94 13.34 -1.37 5.84
C ALA A 94 13.10 -2.48 6.90
N ARG A 95 14.11 -3.31 7.16
CA ARG A 95 14.08 -4.29 8.25
C ARG A 95 14.04 -3.59 9.61
N GLU A 96 14.89 -2.58 9.83
CA GLU A 96 14.91 -1.80 11.05
C GLU A 96 13.56 -1.11 11.33
N ILE A 97 12.95 -0.47 10.32
CA ILE A 97 11.60 0.11 10.44
C ILE A 97 10.58 -0.95 10.90
N ARG A 98 10.67 -2.16 10.35
CA ARG A 98 9.75 -3.26 10.70
C ARG A 98 9.95 -3.71 12.14
N GLU A 99 11.19 -3.86 12.58
CA GLU A 99 11.53 -4.27 13.95
C GLU A 99 11.11 -3.22 14.98
N ILE A 100 11.39 -1.93 14.71
CA ILE A 100 10.92 -0.81 15.54
C ILE A 100 9.40 -0.85 15.66
N ARG A 101 8.69 -0.97 14.54
CA ARG A 101 7.22 -1.01 14.53
C ARG A 101 6.67 -2.20 15.31
N GLN A 102 7.29 -3.38 15.20
CA GLN A 102 6.89 -4.55 15.98
C GLN A 102 7.10 -4.34 17.47
N ARG A 103 8.25 -3.76 17.86
CA ARG A 103 8.55 -3.43 19.26
C ARG A 103 7.54 -2.45 19.83
N THR A 104 7.24 -1.36 19.11
CA THR A 104 6.28 -0.35 19.58
C THR A 104 4.88 -0.95 19.77
N VAL A 105 4.42 -1.80 18.84
CA VAL A 105 3.12 -2.47 18.94
C VAL A 105 3.07 -3.39 20.16
N PHE A 106 4.13 -4.19 20.36
CA PHE A 106 4.22 -5.10 21.50
C PHE A 106 4.24 -4.36 22.85
N GLU A 107 5.01 -3.27 22.95
CA GLU A 107 5.06 -2.44 24.15
C GLU A 107 3.69 -1.81 24.47
N ASP A 108 2.96 -1.35 23.46
CA ASP A 108 1.62 -0.80 23.63
C ASP A 108 0.59 -1.86 24.06
N GLU A 109 0.71 -3.10 23.58
CA GLU A 109 -0.11 -4.23 24.03
C GLU A 109 0.16 -4.58 25.49
N LEU A 110 1.43 -4.69 25.90
CA LEU A 110 1.80 -4.90 27.30
C LEU A 110 1.28 -3.78 28.20
N ARG A 111 1.36 -2.53 27.73
CA ARG A 111 0.82 -1.37 28.45
C ARG A 111 -0.69 -1.49 28.66
N LYS A 112 -1.45 -1.97 27.67
CA LYS A 112 -2.90 -2.20 27.78
C LYS A 112 -3.22 -3.31 28.79
N ILE A 113 -2.52 -4.45 28.70
CA ILE A 113 -2.69 -5.57 29.64
C ILE A 113 -2.39 -5.11 31.07
N ARG A 114 -1.28 -4.39 31.28
CA ARG A 114 -0.92 -3.84 32.59
C ARG A 114 -2.02 -2.95 33.15
N ARG A 115 -2.57 -2.03 32.34
CA ARG A 115 -3.68 -1.16 32.76
C ARG A 115 -4.92 -1.97 33.15
N GLN A 116 -5.26 -3.00 32.38
CA GLN A 116 -6.42 -3.84 32.66
C GLN A 116 -6.27 -4.60 33.98
N VAL A 117 -5.12 -5.23 34.23
CA VAL A 117 -4.83 -5.92 35.49
C VAL A 117 -4.89 -4.96 36.68
N THR A 118 -4.31 -3.76 36.55
CA THR A 118 -4.37 -2.74 37.61
C THR A 118 -5.82 -2.28 37.89
N CYS A 119 -6.65 -2.12 36.86
CA CYS A 119 -8.07 -1.77 36.99
C CYS A 119 -8.85 -2.86 37.74
N CYS A 120 -8.74 -4.12 37.31
CA CYS A 120 -9.44 -5.24 37.93
C CYS A 120 -8.98 -5.52 39.37
N ALA A 121 -7.70 -5.28 39.69
CA ALA A 121 -7.19 -5.39 41.06
C ALA A 121 -7.86 -4.35 41.99
N SER A 122 -8.06 -3.12 41.52
CA SER A 122 -8.74 -2.07 42.29
C SER A 122 -10.23 -2.36 42.52
N GLU A 123 -10.89 -3.03 41.56
CA GLU A 123 -12.29 -3.46 41.67
C GLU A 123 -12.45 -4.61 42.68
N ASN A 124 -11.54 -5.60 42.66
CA ASN A 124 -11.55 -6.72 43.60
C ASN A 124 -11.28 -6.27 45.06
N GLU A 125 -10.37 -5.33 45.29
CA GLU A 125 -10.15 -4.77 46.64
C GLU A 125 -11.38 -4.02 47.17
N SER A 126 -12.10 -3.33 46.28
CA SER A 126 -13.31 -2.60 46.63
C SER A 126 -14.45 -3.55 47.02
N GLY A 127 -14.62 -4.66 46.29
CA GLY A 127 -15.60 -5.70 46.60
C GLY A 127 -15.28 -6.52 47.87
N LEU A 128 -14.00 -6.76 48.15
CA LEU A 128 -13.59 -7.44 49.40
C LEU A 128 -13.81 -6.58 50.65
N LYS A 129 -13.64 -5.26 50.54
CA LYS A 129 -13.89 -4.32 51.65
C LYS A 129 -15.39 -4.17 51.94
N SER A 130 -16.26 -4.22 50.92
CA SER A 130 -17.71 -4.17 51.14
C SER A 130 -18.27 -5.45 51.76
N HIS A 131 -17.75 -6.63 51.40
CA HIS A 131 -18.22 -7.91 51.96
C HIS A 131 -17.76 -8.16 53.40
N ARG A 132 -16.70 -7.51 53.88
CA ARG A 132 -16.19 -7.68 55.25
C ARG A 132 -16.88 -6.78 56.29
N LEU A 133 -17.72 -5.84 55.85
CA LEU A 133 -18.40 -4.85 56.71
C LEU A 133 -19.91 -5.13 56.89
N GLY A 134 -20.42 -6.27 56.42
CA GLY A 134 -21.78 -6.76 56.68
C GLY A 134 -21.75 -8.05 57.47
#